data_AF-A0A6L6WED4-F1
#
_entry.id   AF-A0A6L6WED4-F1
#
_cell.length_a   1.000
_cell.length_b   1.000
_cell.length_c   1.000
_cell.angle_alpha   90.00
_cell.angle_beta   90.00
_cell.angle_gamma   90.00
#
_symmetry.space_group_name_H-M   'P 1'
#
loop_
_entity.id
_entity.type
_entity.pdbx_description
1 polymer ?
#
loop_
_entity_poly.entity_id
_entity_poly.type
_entity_poly.pdbx_seq_one_letter_code
_entity_poly.pdbx_strand_id
1 'polypeptide(L)'
;MTPKFTSAVFFFWAGVSVGGNILAAAAKFQVSTLTTAELLLVGRAQFAWLGNAEWILCATVLLLLAARRQRPTPAHCLIILLLVLQQHWLTPLLQHRTDMIIAGNVPDGPALHFLFVGAEVAKLTLLMFAGFLQLDTQRKAQRLTWQLPRHPLNLKGCSVEKL
;
A
#
# COMPACT_ATOMS: atom_id res chain seq x y z
N MET A 1 -11.96 -8.96 13.23
CA MET A 1 -10.98 -9.27 12.15
C MET A 1 -9.64 -9.69 12.74
N THR A 2 -9.01 -10.74 12.20
CA THR A 2 -7.72 -11.25 12.73
C THR A 2 -6.55 -10.37 12.27
N PRO A 3 -5.51 -10.19 13.07
CA PRO A 3 -4.40 -9.30 12.74
C PRO A 3 -3.54 -9.76 11.56
N LYS A 4 -3.64 -11.04 11.20
CA LYS A 4 -3.11 -11.60 9.95
C LYS A 4 -3.75 -10.94 8.71
N PHE A 5 -5.01 -10.54 8.80
CA PHE A 5 -5.71 -9.88 7.70
C PHE A 5 -5.09 -8.52 7.37
N THR A 6 -4.69 -7.73 8.38
CA THR A 6 -4.03 -6.44 8.15
C THR A 6 -2.71 -6.58 7.42
N SER A 7 -1.87 -7.57 7.79
CA SER A 7 -0.65 -7.89 7.03
C SER A 7 -0.94 -8.30 5.59
N ALA A 8 -1.98 -9.10 5.37
CA ALA A 8 -2.38 -9.53 4.03
C ALA A 8 -2.77 -8.34 3.14
N VAL A 9 -3.45 -7.34 3.68
CA VAL A 9 -3.81 -6.12 2.93
C VAL A 9 -2.57 -5.34 2.49
N PHE A 10 -1.54 -5.21 3.34
CA PHE A 10 -0.28 -4.56 2.94
C PHE A 10 0.44 -5.28 1.81
N PHE A 11 0.56 -6.61 1.89
CA PHE A 11 1.20 -7.40 0.83
C PHE A 11 0.38 -7.40 -0.45
N PHE A 12 -0.95 -7.46 -0.34
CA PHE A 12 -1.83 -7.36 -1.49
C PHE A 12 -1.68 -6.00 -2.18
N TRP A 13 -1.61 -4.91 -1.42
CA TRP A 13 -1.36 -3.58 -1.97
C TRP A 13 0.02 -3.48 -2.63
N ALA A 14 1.07 -4.05 -2.03
CA ALA A 14 2.38 -4.13 -2.69
C ALA A 14 2.31 -4.91 -4.01
N GLY A 15 1.57 -6.03 -4.05
CA GLY A 15 1.36 -6.82 -5.27
C GLY A 15 0.60 -6.05 -6.36
N VAL A 16 -0.49 -5.36 -6.00
CA VAL A 16 -1.24 -4.48 -6.92
C VAL A 16 -0.34 -3.37 -7.48
N SER A 17 0.50 -2.78 -6.62
CA SER A 17 1.46 -1.73 -6.97
C SER A 17 2.51 -2.24 -7.97
N VAL A 18 3.16 -3.38 -7.70
CA VAL A 18 4.13 -3.99 -8.63
C VAL A 18 3.46 -4.39 -9.95
N GLY A 19 2.29 -5.03 -9.88
CA GLY A 19 1.55 -5.47 -11.06
C GLY A 19 1.11 -4.30 -11.94
N GLY A 20 0.58 -3.24 -11.33
CA GLY A 20 0.04 -2.09 -12.05
C GLY A 20 1.11 -1.08 -12.51
N ASN A 21 2.00 -0.66 -11.60
CA ASN A 21 2.96 0.42 -11.87
C ASN A 21 4.21 -0.04 -12.62
N ILE A 22 4.60 -1.31 -12.50
CA ILE A 22 5.82 -1.84 -13.13
C ILE A 22 5.46 -2.77 -14.28
N LEU A 23 4.77 -3.88 -13.99
CA LEU A 23 4.55 -4.92 -14.99
C LEU A 23 3.60 -4.47 -16.10
N ALA A 24 2.39 -4.02 -15.77
CA ALA A 24 1.42 -3.58 -16.76
C ALA A 24 1.88 -2.32 -17.52
N ALA A 25 2.54 -1.39 -16.81
CA ALA A 25 3.09 -0.18 -17.41
C ALA A 25 4.17 -0.48 -18.47
N ALA A 26 5.04 -1.47 -18.24
CA ALA A 26 6.04 -1.90 -19.21
C ALA A 26 5.44 -2.78 -20.32
N ALA A 27 4.56 -3.72 -19.96
CA ALA A 27 4.00 -4.71 -20.89
C ALA A 27 3.22 -4.07 -22.04
N LYS A 28 2.45 -3.00 -21.80
CA LYS A 28 1.68 -2.34 -22.86
C LYS A 28 2.55 -1.79 -24.00
N PHE A 29 3.80 -1.41 -23.73
CA PHE A 29 4.73 -0.91 -24.76
C PHE A 29 5.31 -2.02 -25.66
N GLN A 30 4.99 -3.29 -25.38
CA GLN A 30 5.37 -4.42 -26.21
C GLN A 30 4.36 -4.67 -27.35
N VAL A 31 3.23 -3.93 -27.37
CA VAL A 31 2.23 -4.04 -28.43
C VAL A 31 2.70 -3.25 -29.66
N SER A 32 3.16 -3.95 -30.70
CA SER A 32 3.71 -3.36 -31.93
C SER A 32 2.68 -2.80 -32.90
N THR A 33 1.40 -3.16 -32.73
CA THR A 33 0.29 -2.72 -33.60
C THR A 33 -0.28 -1.36 -33.22
N LEU A 34 0.07 -0.83 -32.05
CA LEU A 34 -0.43 0.44 -31.54
C LEU A 34 0.66 1.51 -31.57
N THR A 35 0.27 2.74 -31.86
CA THR A 35 1.14 3.91 -31.77
C THR A 35 1.46 4.25 -30.32
N THR A 36 2.56 4.98 -30.09
CA THR A 36 2.92 5.45 -28.74
C THR A 36 1.82 6.31 -28.10
N ALA A 37 1.12 7.14 -28.88
CA ALA A 37 0.02 7.96 -28.39
C ALA A 37 -1.15 7.11 -27.86
N GLU A 38 -1.54 6.07 -28.59
CA GLU A 38 -2.59 5.13 -28.16
C GLU A 38 -2.19 4.39 -26.87
N LEU A 39 -0.94 3.94 -26.78
CA LEU A 39 -0.41 3.26 -25.60
C LEU A 39 -0.35 4.17 -24.37
N LEU A 40 -0.08 5.46 -24.57
CA LEU A 40 -0.12 6.47 -23.53
C LEU A 40 -1.55 6.71 -23.02
N LEU A 41 -2.54 6.76 -23.91
CA LEU A 41 -3.96 6.87 -23.55
C LEU A 41 -4.44 5.67 -22.73
N VAL A 42 -4.10 4.44 -23.15
CA VAL A 42 -4.34 3.22 -22.35
C VAL A 42 -3.67 3.33 -20.99
N GLY A 43 -2.44 3.88 -20.96
CA GLY A 43 -1.74 4.19 -19.74
C GLY A 43 -2.50 5.09 -18.77
N ARG A 44 -3.10 6.16 -19.26
CA ARG A 44 -3.87 7.09 -18.41
C ARG A 44 -5.03 6.38 -17.73
N ALA A 45 -5.79 5.59 -18.49
CA ALA A 45 -6.89 4.80 -17.95
C ALA A 45 -6.39 3.79 -16.90
N GLN A 46 -5.31 3.07 -17.19
CA GLN A 46 -4.70 2.13 -16.27
C GLN A 46 -4.29 2.80 -14.94
N PHE A 47 -3.55 3.91 -15.00
CA PHE A 47 -3.09 4.60 -13.78
C PHE A 47 -4.25 5.21 -12.98
N ALA A 48 -5.32 5.68 -13.65
CA ALA A 48 -6.51 6.18 -12.96
C ALA A 48 -7.22 5.06 -12.16
N TRP A 49 -7.45 3.91 -12.79
CA TRP A 49 -8.06 2.76 -12.11
C TRP A 49 -7.17 2.19 -11.02
N LEU A 50 -5.86 2.15 -11.25
CA LEU A 50 -4.89 1.74 -10.24
C LEU A 50 -4.92 2.69 -9.04
N GLY A 51 -4.92 4.01 -9.27
CA GLY A 51 -5.03 5.00 -8.21
C GLY A 51 -6.30 4.83 -7.37
N ASN A 52 -7.44 4.57 -8.01
CA ASN A 52 -8.68 4.24 -7.30
C ASN A 52 -8.54 2.98 -6.43
N ALA A 53 -7.92 1.93 -6.97
CA ALA A 53 -7.66 0.71 -6.21
C ALA A 53 -6.75 0.95 -4.99
N GLU A 54 -5.69 1.75 -5.16
CA GLU A 54 -4.81 2.13 -4.05
C GLU A 54 -5.52 2.95 -2.98
N TRP A 55 -6.42 3.87 -3.37
CA TRP A 55 -7.25 4.61 -2.43
C TRP A 55 -8.18 3.71 -1.61
N ILE A 56 -8.78 2.70 -2.25
CA ILE A 56 -9.61 1.71 -1.56
C ILE A 56 -8.78 0.90 -0.55
N LEU A 57 -7.55 0.51 -0.95
CA LEU A 57 -6.63 -0.22 -0.06
C LEU A 57 -6.16 0.65 1.11
N CYS A 58 -5.85 1.92 0.85
CA CYS A 58 -5.53 2.93 1.86
C CYS A 58 -6.67 3.07 2.88
N ALA A 59 -7.90 3.28 2.39
CA ALA A 59 -9.09 3.37 3.24
C ALA A 59 -9.29 2.08 4.07
N THR A 60 -9.08 0.92 3.45
CA THR A 60 -9.16 -0.39 4.14
C THR A 60 -8.15 -0.48 5.29
N VAL A 61 -6.89 -0.08 5.07
CA VAL A 61 -5.87 -0.04 6.14
C VAL A 61 -6.29 0.90 7.26
N LEU A 62 -6.76 2.11 6.95
CA LEU A 62 -7.21 3.09 7.94
C LEU A 62 -8.38 2.56 8.78
N LEU A 63 -9.37 1.93 8.14
CA LEU A 63 -10.50 1.30 8.82
C LEU A 63 -10.04 0.17 9.75
N LEU A 64 -9.09 -0.65 9.32
CA LEU A 64 -8.53 -1.72 10.14
C LEU A 64 -7.77 -1.20 11.36
N LEU A 65 -7.01 -0.10 11.21
CA LEU A 65 -6.33 0.55 12.33
C LEU A 65 -7.33 1.15 13.32
N ALA A 66 -8.34 1.86 12.82
CA ALA A 66 -9.40 2.46 13.62
C ALA A 66 -10.20 1.40 14.40
N ALA A 67 -10.60 0.31 13.75
CA ALA A 67 -11.34 -0.80 14.37
C ALA A 67 -10.55 -1.46 15.51
N ARG A 68 -9.22 -1.40 15.49
CA ARG A 68 -8.34 -1.92 16.55
C ARG A 68 -7.90 -0.87 17.56
N ARG A 69 -8.33 0.40 17.39
CA ARG A 69 -7.82 1.56 18.15
C ARG A 69 -6.28 1.65 18.14
N GLN A 70 -5.66 1.19 17.05
CA GLN A 70 -4.22 1.28 16.87
C GLN A 70 -3.88 2.66 16.31
N ARG A 71 -2.92 3.34 16.93
CA ARG A 71 -2.40 4.60 16.40
C ARG A 71 -1.59 4.33 15.13
N PRO A 72 -1.73 5.14 14.06
CA PRO A 72 -0.89 5.00 12.88
C PRO A 72 0.57 5.24 13.26
N THR A 73 1.46 4.35 12.79
CA THR A 73 2.91 4.52 12.97
C THR A 73 3.45 5.48 11.90
N PRO A 74 4.67 6.02 12.05
CA PRO A 74 5.29 6.87 11.04
C PRO A 74 5.35 6.24 9.64
N ALA A 75 5.53 4.92 9.55
CA ALA A 75 5.51 4.20 8.28
C ALA A 75 4.15 4.31 7.58
N HIS A 76 3.04 4.22 8.31
CA HIS A 76 1.70 4.39 7.75
C HIS A 76 1.51 5.80 7.20
N CYS A 77 1.90 6.82 7.97
CA CYS A 77 1.81 8.21 7.55
C CYS A 77 2.63 8.47 6.29
N LEU A 78 3.83 7.88 6.20
CA LEU A 78 4.69 8.05 5.03
C LEU A 78 4.15 7.34 3.79
N ILE A 79 3.57 6.14 3.93
CA ILE A 79 2.87 5.45 2.82
C ILE A 79 1.73 6.31 2.27
N ILE A 80 0.90 6.87 3.16
CA ILE A 80 -0.23 7.72 2.78
C ILE A 80 0.28 9.01 2.11
N LEU A 81 1.32 9.63 2.66
CA LEU A 81 1.93 10.82 2.07
C LEU A 81 2.45 10.54 0.65
N LEU A 82 3.16 9.43 0.46
CA LEU A 82 3.64 9.03 -0.86
C LEU A 82 2.49 8.79 -1.83
N LEU A 83 1.42 8.11 -1.41
CA LEU A 83 0.22 7.91 -2.23
C LEU A 83 -0.40 9.25 -2.64
N VAL A 84 -0.57 10.18 -1.70
CA VAL A 84 -1.13 11.51 -1.98
C VAL A 84 -0.27 12.27 -2.97
N LEU A 85 1.05 12.30 -2.75
CA LEU A 85 1.99 12.97 -3.66
C LEU A 85 1.97 12.32 -5.05
N GLN A 86 1.95 10.99 -5.13
CA GLN A 86 1.85 10.30 -6.41
C GLN A 86 0.56 10.68 -7.14
N GLN A 87 -0.59 10.56 -6.49
CA GLN A 87 -1.89 10.73 -7.15
C GLN A 87 -2.24 12.20 -7.46
N HIS A 88 -1.92 13.13 -6.56
CA HIS A 88 -2.32 14.53 -6.71
C HIS A 88 -1.24 15.44 -7.30
N TRP A 89 0.02 15.02 -7.31
CA TRP A 89 1.11 15.84 -7.83
C TRP A 89 1.81 15.18 -9.02
N LEU A 90 2.36 13.98 -8.85
CA LEU A 90 3.18 13.37 -9.89
C LEU A 90 2.33 12.92 -11.08
N THR A 91 1.23 12.22 -10.84
CA THR A 91 0.32 11.72 -11.88
C THR A 91 -0.23 12.84 -12.78
N PRO A 92 -0.82 13.95 -12.28
CA PRO A 92 -1.32 15.00 -13.16
C PRO A 92 -0.20 15.65 -13.98
N LEU A 93 0.99 15.79 -13.41
CA LEU A 93 2.14 16.35 -14.11
C LEU A 93 2.66 15.41 -15.21
N LEU A 94 2.63 14.09 -14.97
CA LEU A 94 2.91 13.07 -15.99
C LEU A 94 1.82 13.02 -17.07
N GLN A 95 0.55 13.22 -16.72
CA GLN A 95 -0.54 13.32 -17.67
C GLN A 95 -0.40 14.54 -18.57
N HIS A 96 -0.02 15.70 -18.02
CA HIS A 96 0.24 16.89 -18.83
C HIS A 96 1.37 16.66 -19.85
N ARG A 97 2.44 15.97 -19.44
CA ARG A 97 3.51 15.55 -20.37
C ARG A 97 3.00 14.59 -21.43
N THR A 98 2.14 13.66 -21.04
CA THR A 98 1.49 12.73 -21.97
C THR A 98 0.66 13.49 -23.01
N ASP A 99 -0.09 14.52 -22.59
CA ASP A 99 -0.86 15.38 -23.49
C ASP A 99 0.04 16.12 -24.49
N MET A 100 1.21 16.61 -24.05
CA MET A 100 2.19 17.23 -24.94
C MET A 100 2.72 16.25 -25.99
N ILE A 101 3.06 15.02 -25.59
CA ILE A 101 3.53 13.98 -26.53
C ILE A 101 2.45 13.63 -27.55
N ILE A 102 1.20 13.49 -27.10
CA ILE A 102 0.06 13.21 -27.97
C ILE A 102 -0.17 14.37 -28.96
N ALA A 103 0.07 15.62 -28.55
CA ALA A 103 0.01 16.79 -29.41
C ALA A 103 1.23 16.94 -30.36
N GLY A 104 2.19 16.01 -30.33
CA GLY A 104 3.40 16.04 -31.17
C GLY A 104 4.54 16.91 -30.63
N ASN A 105 4.42 17.41 -29.40
CA ASN A 105 5.47 18.21 -28.75
C ASN A 105 6.48 17.31 -28.00
N VAL A 106 7.70 17.81 -27.81
CA VAL A 106 8.75 17.14 -27.03
C VAL A 106 8.77 17.73 -25.61
N PRO A 107 8.43 16.98 -24.56
CA PRO A 107 8.49 17.47 -23.18
C PRO A 107 9.90 17.73 -22.69
N ASP A 108 10.09 18.76 -21.87
CA ASP A 108 11.36 19.02 -21.19
C ASP A 108 11.70 17.96 -20.13
N GLY A 109 12.90 17.38 -20.22
CA GLY A 109 13.66 16.69 -19.16
C GLY A 109 13.04 15.42 -18.51
N PRO A 110 13.79 14.30 -18.37
CA PRO A 110 13.25 13.02 -17.87
C PRO A 110 12.99 12.95 -16.35
N ALA A 111 13.21 14.03 -15.59
CA ALA A 111 13.26 14.02 -14.12
C ALA A 111 12.00 13.49 -13.42
N LEU A 112 10.80 13.76 -13.94
CA LEU A 112 9.56 13.38 -13.25
C LEU A 112 9.28 11.88 -13.26
N HIS A 113 9.68 11.18 -14.33
CA HIS A 113 9.45 9.73 -14.40
C HIS A 113 10.31 9.01 -13.36
N PHE A 114 11.58 9.40 -13.24
CA PHE A 114 12.47 8.86 -12.20
C PHE A 114 11.99 9.18 -10.79
N LEU A 115 11.43 10.38 -10.56
CA LEU A 115 10.83 10.74 -9.27
C LEU A 115 9.62 9.85 -8.94
N PHE A 116 8.76 9.55 -9.93
CA PHE A 116 7.64 8.64 -9.75
C PHE A 116 8.09 7.23 -9.40
N VAL A 117 9.09 6.71 -10.12
CA VAL A 117 9.69 5.38 -9.85
C VAL A 117 10.30 5.36 -8.45
N GLY A 118 11.05 6.39 -8.06
CA GLY A 118 11.64 6.49 -6.72
C GLY A 118 10.58 6.51 -5.61
N ALA A 119 9.51 7.28 -5.77
CA ALA A 119 8.38 7.32 -4.84
C ALA A 119 7.68 5.95 -4.75
N GLU A 120 7.52 5.27 -5.88
CA GLU A 120 6.90 3.94 -5.95
C GLU A 120 7.74 2.89 -5.22
N VAL A 121 9.05 2.85 -5.47
CA VAL A 121 9.97 1.94 -4.77
C VAL A 121 9.96 2.21 -3.27
N ALA A 122 10.00 3.47 -2.84
CA ALA A 122 9.92 3.83 -1.43
C ALA A 122 8.61 3.34 -0.79
N LYS A 123 7.47 3.54 -1.47
CA LYS A 123 6.16 3.07 -1.00
C LYS A 123 6.13 1.55 -0.89
N LEU A 124 6.65 0.83 -1.89
CA LEU A 124 6.75 -0.63 -1.87
C LEU A 124 7.58 -1.13 -0.70
N THR A 125 8.76 -0.55 -0.45
CA THR A 125 9.60 -0.91 0.70
C THR A 125 8.87 -0.69 2.02
N LEU A 126 8.15 0.42 2.17
CA LEU A 126 7.37 0.71 3.36
C LEU A 126 6.18 -0.23 3.55
N LEU A 127 5.45 -0.58 2.48
CA LEU A 127 4.36 -1.55 2.51
C LEU A 127 4.86 -2.92 2.96
N MET A 128 5.99 -3.38 2.41
CA MET A 128 6.62 -4.63 2.82
C MET A 128 7.04 -4.58 4.29
N PHE A 129 7.72 -3.50 4.70
CA PHE A 129 8.15 -3.30 6.08
C PHE A 129 6.97 -3.30 7.07
N ALA A 130 5.89 -2.57 6.77
CA ALA A 130 4.69 -2.53 7.58
C ALA A 130 4.01 -3.91 7.68
N GLY A 131 3.93 -4.64 6.55
CA GLY A 131 3.40 -6.00 6.51
C GLY A 131 4.17 -6.97 7.41
N PHE A 132 5.51 -6.96 7.33
CA PHE A 132 6.38 -7.80 8.16
C PHE A 132 6.34 -7.42 9.63
N LEU A 133 6.42 -6.13 9.96
CA LEU A 133 6.36 -5.65 11.35
C LEU A 133 5.05 -6.09 12.04
N GLN A 134 3.94 -6.02 11.30
CA GLN A 134 2.64 -6.47 11.77
C GLN A 134 2.65 -7.98 12.04
N LEU A 135 3.24 -8.79 11.14
CA LEU A 135 3.36 -10.25 11.33
C LEU A 135 4.24 -10.61 12.54
N ASP A 136 5.37 -9.93 12.72
CA ASP A 136 6.28 -10.21 13.82
C ASP A 136 5.68 -9.86 15.18
N THR A 137 4.97 -8.74 15.24
CA THR A 137 4.22 -8.34 16.43
C THR A 137 3.20 -9.42 16.80
N GLN A 138 2.52 -10.01 15.80
CA GLN A 138 1.58 -11.11 16.03
C GLN A 138 2.26 -12.40 16.47
N ARG A 139 3.39 -12.77 15.87
CA ARG A 139 4.16 -13.95 16.26
C ARG A 139 4.63 -13.84 17.72
N LYS A 140 5.12 -12.67 18.14
CA LYS A 140 5.54 -12.42 19.53
C LYS A 140 4.36 -12.53 20.49
N ALA A 141 3.24 -11.85 20.18
CA ALA A 141 2.03 -11.92 21.00
C ALA A 141 1.52 -13.37 21.15
N GLN A 142 1.49 -14.13 20.05
CA GLN A 142 1.08 -15.53 20.08
C GLN A 142 2.04 -16.40 20.90
N ARG A 143 3.36 -16.23 20.77
CA ARG A 143 4.35 -16.97 21.57
C ARG A 143 4.17 -16.71 23.06
N LEU A 144 3.95 -15.47 23.48
CA LEU A 144 3.72 -15.12 24.88
C LEU A 144 2.46 -15.79 25.44
N THR A 145 1.37 -15.85 24.65
CA THR A 145 0.14 -16.56 25.07
C THR A 145 0.32 -18.07 25.24
N TRP A 146 1.27 -18.69 24.52
CA TRP A 146 1.60 -20.11 24.68
C TRP A 146 2.51 -20.39 25.90
N GLN A 147 3.35 -19.42 26.29
CA GLN A 147 4.27 -19.56 27.41
C GLN A 147 3.60 -19.37 28.78
N LEU A 148 2.48 -18.64 28.84
CA LEU A 148 1.72 -18.50 30.08
C LEU A 148 1.00 -19.83 30.40
N PRO A 149 1.22 -20.43 31.60
CA PRO A 149 0.49 -21.62 32.00
C PRO A 149 -1.01 -21.30 31.97
N ARG A 150 -1.77 -22.01 31.13
CA ARG A 150 -3.23 -21.95 31.13
C ARG A 150 -3.79 -22.73 32.32
N HIS A 151 -3.24 -22.54 33.52
CA HIS A 151 -3.88 -23.08 34.70
C HIS A 151 -5.12 -22.22 34.94
N PRO A 152 -6.35 -22.77 34.89
CA PRO A 152 -7.48 -22.05 35.45
C PRO A 152 -7.13 -21.83 36.92
N LEU A 153 -6.87 -20.57 37.30
CA LEU A 153 -6.89 -20.19 38.70
C LEU A 153 -8.33 -20.46 39.16
N ASN A 154 -8.52 -21.63 39.76
CA ASN A 154 -9.77 -22.04 40.34
C ASN A 154 -9.99 -21.18 41.60
N LEU A 155 -10.47 -19.96 41.41
CA LEU A 155 -10.85 -19.04 42.48
C LEU A 155 -12.15 -19.44 43.19
N LYS A 156 -12.61 -20.70 43.06
CA LYS A 156 -13.79 -21.21 43.78
C LYS A 156 -13.59 -21.43 45.29
N GLY A 157 -12.42 -21.07 45.85
CA GLY A 157 -12.10 -21.30 47.26
C GLY A 157 -11.95 -20.07 48.14
N CYS A 158 -11.98 -18.85 47.60
CA CYS A 158 -11.82 -17.65 48.42
C CYS A 158 -13.19 -17.22 48.99
N SER A 159 -13.67 -17.99 49.97
CA SER A 159 -14.78 -17.57 50.83
C SER A 159 -14.28 -16.45 51.73
N VAL A 160 -14.50 -15.21 51.31
CA VAL A 160 -14.39 -14.03 52.18
C VAL A 160 -15.63 -14.01 53.06
N GLU A 161 -15.66 -14.85 54.10
CA GLU A 161 -16.67 -14.75 55.15
C GLU A 161 -16.06 -15.23 56.47
N LYS A 162 -15.35 -14.32 57.13
CA LYS A 162 -15.19 -14.15 58.58
C LYS A 162 -14.02 -13.20 58.81
N LEU A 163 -14.34 -11.92 58.95
CA LEU A 163 -13.75 -10.96 59.89
C LEU A 163 -14.67 -9.73 59.93
#